data_AF-A0A2V7UHK9-F1
#
_entry.id   AF-A0A2V7UHK9-F1
#
_cell.length_a   1.000
_cell.length_b   1.000
_cell.length_c   1.000
_cell.angle_alpha   90.00
_cell.angle_beta   90.00
_cell.angle_gamma   90.00
#
_symmetry.space_group_name_H-M   'P 1'
#
loop_
_entity.id
_entity.type
_entity.pdbx_description
1 polymer ?
#
loop_
_entity_poly.entity_id
_entity_poly.type
_entity_poly.pdbx_seq_one_letter_code
_entity_poly.pdbx_strand_id
1 'polypeptide(L)'
;MGDMLLCLPILATLAAPPAAASEGPEVRIVQYLKQNVKPGQRVVVSELYNNVFTAPEERAALNRMFNTFFKIPLFAAQYQRATGKPPSLQEIAEQFRFDVPGETEVMLRIMESDPRMPKFLKRNAETAEIERVDVDAILAHPRFGKLLERTIAGFEGRVAAPFSILAYDGSPLTSEALTGRPYLVYFWFTGCPPCMKTAPLLVELYQAYKPKGFEIVAVNADKVLEVPADEADRAAYARKSGLTFLLVHMTPEMQAAYGQVSVFPTFFFVDRRGTIVKHFVNFQDKATLESAIKLTLP
;
A
#
# COMPACT_ATOMS: atom_id res chain seq x y z
N MET A 1 -44.51 22.02 61.16
CA MET A 1 -43.42 23.00 60.97
C MET A 1 -42.13 22.21 61.20
N GLY A 2 -41.57 21.53 60.19
CA GLY A 2 -40.95 22.10 58.98
C GLY A 2 -39.45 22.27 59.30
N ASP A 3 -38.46 21.74 58.62
CA ASP A 3 -38.40 21.03 57.34
C ASP A 3 -37.26 20.01 57.37
N MET A 4 -37.52 18.89 56.70
CA MET A 4 -36.60 17.91 56.19
C MET A 4 -35.94 18.49 54.94
N LEU A 5 -34.62 18.35 54.72
CA LEU A 5 -34.03 18.07 53.39
C LEU A 5 -32.48 18.01 53.40
N LEU A 6 -31.98 16.87 52.89
CA LEU A 6 -30.85 16.67 51.97
C LEU A 6 -29.40 16.83 52.46
N CYS A 7 -28.85 15.71 52.96
CA CYS A 7 -27.49 15.30 52.60
C CYS A 7 -27.49 14.86 51.12
N LEU A 8 -26.83 15.63 50.25
CA LEU A 8 -26.53 15.23 48.87
C LEU A 8 -25.22 14.42 48.85
N PRO A 9 -25.16 13.26 48.16
CA PRO A 9 -23.90 12.59 47.90
C PRO A 9 -23.17 13.36 46.80
N ILE A 10 -21.90 13.69 47.03
CA ILE A 10 -21.00 14.22 46.00
C ILE A 10 -20.70 13.05 45.06
N LEU A 11 -21.55 12.88 44.03
CA LEU A 11 -21.22 12.11 42.85
C LEU A 11 -20.15 12.89 42.09
N ALA A 12 -18.90 12.48 42.25
CA ALA A 12 -17.85 12.82 41.31
C ALA A 12 -18.18 12.15 39.97
N THR A 13 -18.96 12.83 39.14
CA THR A 13 -19.05 12.53 37.71
C THR A 13 -17.65 12.70 37.14
N LEU A 14 -17.04 11.60 36.70
CA LEU A 14 -15.91 11.63 35.77
C LEU A 14 -16.36 12.43 34.55
N ALA A 15 -15.98 13.71 34.53
CA ALA A 15 -16.15 14.54 33.35
C ALA A 15 -15.40 13.84 32.21
N ALA A 16 -16.11 13.61 31.10
CA ALA A 16 -15.46 13.24 29.86
C ALA A 16 -14.36 14.28 29.58
N PRO A 17 -13.14 13.87 29.22
CA PRO A 17 -12.07 14.81 28.92
C PRO A 17 -12.54 15.78 27.84
N PRO A 18 -12.14 17.07 27.91
CA PRO A 18 -12.54 18.05 26.91
C PRO A 18 -12.14 17.56 25.52
N ALA A 19 -13.06 17.66 24.57
CA ALA A 19 -12.81 17.34 23.17
C ALA A 19 -11.60 18.17 22.70
N ALA A 20 -10.46 17.49 22.54
CA ALA A 20 -9.27 18.10 21.96
C ALA A 20 -9.60 18.61 20.56
N ALA A 21 -9.17 19.83 20.26
CA ALA A 21 -9.41 20.51 19.00
C ALA A 21 -8.91 19.67 17.81
N SER A 22 -9.87 19.21 16.98
CA SER A 22 -9.77 18.82 15.57
C SER A 22 -8.49 18.10 15.09
N GLU A 23 -8.04 17.08 15.80
CA GLU A 23 -7.13 16.10 15.20
C GLU A 23 -7.96 15.08 14.40
N GLY A 24 -7.56 14.79 13.16
CA GLY A 24 -8.33 13.91 12.26
C GLY A 24 -8.59 12.52 12.86
N PRO A 25 -9.57 11.75 12.34
CA PRO A 25 -10.02 10.49 12.92
C PRO A 25 -8.88 9.50 13.19
N GLU A 26 -7.90 9.44 12.29
CA GLU A 26 -6.70 8.59 12.42
C GLU A 26 -5.79 9.00 13.57
N VAL A 27 -5.59 10.31 13.77
CA VAL A 27 -4.75 10.82 14.85
C VAL A 27 -5.34 10.40 16.19
N ARG A 28 -6.65 10.56 16.37
CA ARG A 28 -7.36 10.10 17.57
C ARG A 28 -7.19 8.59 17.78
N ILE A 29 -7.38 7.78 16.73
CA ILE A 29 -7.24 6.32 16.82
C ILE A 29 -5.82 5.94 17.22
N VAL A 30 -4.80 6.47 16.55
CA VAL A 30 -3.39 6.15 16.83
C VAL A 30 -3.00 6.58 18.24
N GLN A 31 -3.38 7.79 18.68
CA GLN A 31 -3.12 8.24 20.05
C GLN A 31 -3.79 7.36 21.09
N TYR A 32 -5.07 7.01 20.88
CA TYR A 32 -5.79 6.10 21.77
C TYR A 32 -5.08 4.74 21.86
N LEU A 33 -4.69 4.15 20.72
CA LEU A 33 -3.98 2.87 20.69
C LEU A 33 -2.60 2.96 21.36
N LYS A 34 -1.88 4.07 21.19
CA LYS A 34 -0.61 4.31 21.89
C LYS A 34 -0.78 4.29 23.41
N GLN A 35 -1.82 4.95 23.91
CA GLN A 35 -2.08 5.11 25.34
C GLN A 35 -2.69 3.85 25.98
N ASN A 36 -3.53 3.11 25.24
CA ASN A 36 -4.39 2.07 25.82
C ASN A 36 -3.99 0.63 25.44
N VAL A 37 -3.11 0.44 24.45
CA VAL A 37 -2.67 -0.90 24.02
C VAL A 37 -1.22 -1.14 24.43
N LYS A 38 -1.02 -2.02 25.41
CA LYS A 38 0.29 -2.42 25.90
C LYS A 38 0.93 -3.51 25.02
N PRO A 39 2.27 -3.65 25.00
CA PRO A 39 2.93 -4.78 24.35
C PRO A 39 2.33 -6.13 24.79
N GLY A 40 2.03 -7.01 23.83
CA GLY A 40 1.41 -8.31 24.08
C GLY A 40 -0.11 -8.28 24.33
N GLN A 41 -0.73 -7.09 24.45
CA GLN A 41 -2.17 -6.97 24.62
C GLN A 41 -2.89 -7.07 23.27
N ARG A 42 -3.79 -8.04 23.15
CA ARG A 42 -4.63 -8.21 21.96
C ARG A 42 -5.59 -7.03 21.79
N VAL A 43 -5.69 -6.53 20.57
CA VAL A 43 -6.71 -5.54 20.17
C VAL A 43 -7.94 -6.23 19.60
N VAL A 44 -9.12 -5.87 20.10
CA VAL A 44 -10.42 -6.36 19.62
C VAL A 44 -11.09 -5.25 18.81
N VAL A 45 -10.99 -5.33 17.48
CA VAL A 45 -11.47 -4.26 16.58
C VAL A 45 -12.97 -3.99 16.72
N SER A 46 -13.78 -5.02 16.96
CA SER A 46 -15.22 -4.85 17.18
C SER A 46 -15.53 -4.03 18.44
N GLU A 47 -14.70 -4.12 19.48
CA GLU A 47 -14.87 -3.34 20.70
C GLU A 47 -14.52 -1.87 20.46
N LEU A 48 -13.42 -1.62 19.75
CA LEU A 48 -13.05 -0.28 19.32
C LEU A 48 -14.14 0.36 18.43
N TYR A 49 -14.65 -0.40 17.47
CA TYR A 49 -15.67 0.07 16.51
C TYR A 49 -17.04 0.36 17.15
N ASN A 50 -17.46 -0.49 18.09
CA ASN A 50 -18.78 -0.38 18.70
C ASN A 50 -18.81 0.62 19.87
N ASN A 51 -17.70 0.76 20.61
CA ASN A 51 -17.71 1.43 21.91
C ASN A 51 -16.77 2.65 22.01
N VAL A 52 -15.75 2.78 21.14
CA VAL A 52 -14.71 3.83 21.26
C VAL A 52 -14.75 4.83 20.11
N PHE A 53 -14.82 4.31 18.88
CA PHE A 53 -14.78 5.05 17.62
C PHE A 53 -16.14 4.92 16.93
N THR A 54 -17.11 5.70 17.40
CA THR A 54 -18.50 5.58 16.98
C THR A 54 -18.86 6.54 15.84
N ALA A 55 -18.05 7.56 15.58
CA ALA A 55 -18.31 8.48 14.48
C ALA A 55 -18.03 7.80 13.12
N PRO A 56 -18.83 8.08 12.06
CA PRO A 56 -18.67 7.46 10.75
C PRO A 56 -17.26 7.55 10.16
N GLU A 57 -16.62 8.71 10.28
CA GLU A 57 -15.27 9.01 9.81
C GLU A 57 -14.19 8.22 10.58
N GLU A 58 -14.37 8.01 11.88
CA GLU A 58 -13.47 7.19 12.68
C GLU A 58 -13.62 5.71 12.35
N ARG A 59 -14.84 5.26 12.09
CA ARG A 59 -15.11 3.89 11.62
C ARG A 59 -14.50 3.64 10.26
N ALA A 60 -14.59 4.60 9.35
CA ALA A 60 -13.94 4.53 8.04
C ALA A 60 -12.42 4.43 8.19
N ALA A 61 -11.81 5.29 9.02
CA ALA A 61 -10.38 5.24 9.32
C ALA A 61 -9.95 3.90 9.95
N LEU A 62 -10.68 3.44 10.98
CA LEU A 62 -10.39 2.17 11.66
C LEU A 62 -10.49 0.97 10.70
N ASN A 63 -11.50 0.97 9.82
CA ASN A 63 -11.65 -0.05 8.79
C ASN A 63 -10.50 -0.04 7.80
N ARG A 64 -10.05 1.15 7.35
CA ARG A 64 -8.89 1.26 6.46
C ARG A 64 -7.63 0.73 7.13
N MET A 65 -7.35 1.13 8.38
CA MET A 65 -6.21 0.60 9.15
C MET A 65 -6.28 -0.93 9.28
N PHE A 66 -7.47 -1.48 9.56
CA PHE A 66 -7.69 -2.92 9.67
C PHE A 66 -7.48 -3.65 8.33
N ASN A 67 -7.92 -3.07 7.21
CA ASN A 67 -7.70 -3.65 5.88
C ASN A 67 -6.22 -3.64 5.52
N THR A 68 -5.51 -2.57 5.86
CA THR A 68 -4.06 -2.44 5.66
C THR A 68 -3.26 -3.39 6.54
N PHE A 69 -3.72 -3.68 7.75
CA PHE A 69 -3.07 -4.58 8.71
C PHE A 69 -2.68 -5.94 8.08
N PHE A 70 -3.52 -6.51 7.22
CA PHE A 70 -3.23 -7.78 6.57
C PHE A 70 -2.37 -7.68 5.31
N LYS A 71 -2.02 -6.47 4.85
CA LYS A 71 -1.16 -6.25 3.69
C LYS A 71 0.32 -6.14 4.08
N ILE A 72 0.62 -5.69 5.31
CA ILE A 72 1.98 -5.45 5.77
C ILE A 72 2.89 -6.69 5.71
N PRO A 73 2.47 -7.91 6.12
CA PRO A 73 3.35 -9.08 6.04
C PRO A 73 3.79 -9.38 4.60
N LEU A 74 2.87 -9.29 3.63
CA LEU A 74 3.18 -9.52 2.22
C LEU A 74 4.14 -8.46 1.68
N PHE A 75 3.87 -7.19 1.97
CA PHE A 75 4.78 -6.09 1.63
C PHE A 75 6.18 -6.33 2.19
N ALA A 76 6.29 -6.64 3.48
CA ALA A 76 7.58 -6.83 4.16
C ALA A 76 8.37 -7.99 3.55
N ALA A 77 7.70 -9.10 3.22
CA ALA A 77 8.35 -10.22 2.55
C ALA A 77 8.79 -9.89 1.12
N GLN A 78 7.93 -9.25 0.32
CA GLN A 78 8.24 -8.84 -1.05
C GLN A 78 9.39 -7.83 -1.07
N TYR A 79 9.35 -6.82 -0.19
CA TYR A 79 10.39 -5.82 -0.04
C TYR A 79 11.73 -6.47 0.33
N GLN A 80 11.76 -7.37 1.31
CA GLN A 80 13.00 -8.05 1.71
C GLN A 80 13.55 -8.94 0.62
N ARG A 81 12.69 -9.66 -0.12
CA ARG A 81 13.10 -10.46 -1.28
C ARG A 81 13.68 -9.60 -2.40
N ALA A 82 13.09 -8.43 -2.66
CA ALA A 82 13.51 -7.54 -3.73
C ALA A 82 14.80 -6.77 -3.40
N THR A 83 15.00 -6.35 -2.15
CA THR A 83 16.09 -5.45 -1.76
C THR A 83 17.21 -6.11 -0.97
N GLY A 84 16.99 -7.33 -0.46
CA GLY A 84 17.92 -8.04 0.43
C GLY A 84 17.91 -7.55 1.87
N LYS A 85 17.08 -6.55 2.23
CA LYS A 85 16.97 -5.98 3.59
C LYS A 85 15.50 -5.81 4.01
N PRO A 86 15.17 -5.87 5.31
CA PRO A 86 13.82 -5.55 5.76
C PRO A 86 13.47 -4.07 5.46
N PRO A 87 12.19 -3.74 5.25
CA PRO A 87 11.79 -2.34 5.13
C PRO A 87 11.92 -1.60 6.47
N SER A 88 12.21 -0.31 6.43
CA SER A 88 12.15 0.56 7.62
C SER A 88 10.72 0.92 8.00
N LEU A 89 10.53 1.48 9.20
CA LEU A 89 9.23 2.04 9.60
C LEU A 89 8.75 3.14 8.64
N GLN A 90 9.67 3.95 8.13
CA GLN A 90 9.38 4.99 7.15
C GLN A 90 8.92 4.39 5.81
N GLU A 91 9.57 3.34 5.32
CA GLU A 91 9.19 2.71 4.05
C GLU A 91 7.80 2.06 4.13
N ILE A 92 7.44 1.48 5.28
CA ILE A 92 6.08 1.00 5.53
C ILE A 92 5.10 2.17 5.60
N ALA A 93 5.46 3.27 6.27
CA ALA A 93 4.61 4.45 6.37
C ALA A 93 4.31 5.05 4.98
N GLU A 94 5.33 5.21 4.15
CA GLU A 94 5.20 5.73 2.78
C GLU A 94 4.37 4.80 1.90
N GLN A 95 4.57 3.48 2.01
CA GLN A 95 3.84 2.49 1.23
C GLN A 95 2.34 2.49 1.53
N PHE A 96 1.99 2.57 2.81
CA PHE A 96 0.60 2.44 3.26
C PHE A 96 -0.07 3.77 3.63
N ARG A 97 0.65 4.87 3.41
CA ARG A 97 0.22 6.24 3.72
C ARG A 97 -0.19 6.40 5.17
N PHE A 98 0.69 5.95 6.06
CA PHE A 98 0.57 6.22 7.49
C PHE A 98 1.08 7.63 7.77
N ASP A 99 0.18 8.59 7.57
CA ASP A 99 0.48 10.02 7.68
C ASP A 99 0.54 10.48 9.16
N VAL A 100 0.09 9.64 10.10
CA VAL A 100 0.13 9.95 11.54
C VAL A 100 1.46 9.49 12.16
N PRO A 101 2.18 10.37 12.88
CA PRO A 101 3.44 10.02 13.54
C PRO A 101 3.31 8.80 14.46
N GLY A 102 4.14 7.78 14.23
CA GLY A 102 4.17 6.53 15.00
C GLY A 102 3.00 5.56 14.77
N GLU A 103 2.17 5.80 13.74
CA GLU A 103 1.14 4.84 13.32
C GLU A 103 1.74 3.50 12.90
N THR A 104 2.82 3.50 12.12
CA THR A 104 3.53 2.26 11.74
C THR A 104 3.93 1.45 12.97
N GLU A 105 4.55 2.10 13.96
CA GLU A 105 5.02 1.45 15.18
C GLU A 105 3.86 0.78 15.94
N VAL A 106 2.74 1.49 16.08
CA VAL A 106 1.51 0.98 16.71
C VAL A 106 0.97 -0.22 15.95
N MET A 107 0.87 -0.13 14.61
CA MET A 107 0.37 -1.23 13.80
C MET A 107 1.24 -2.48 13.93
N LEU A 108 2.56 -2.34 13.85
CA LEU A 108 3.48 -3.47 14.01
C LEU A 108 3.42 -4.07 15.42
N ARG A 109 3.30 -3.23 16.46
CA ARG A 109 3.12 -3.70 17.85
C ARG A 109 1.85 -4.53 18.01
N ILE A 110 0.75 -4.09 17.41
CA ILE A 110 -0.51 -4.85 17.43
C ILE A 110 -0.31 -6.19 16.71
N MET A 111 0.37 -6.22 15.55
CA MET A 111 0.67 -7.46 14.81
C MET A 111 1.45 -8.47 15.64
N GLU A 112 2.45 -8.03 16.39
CA GLU A 112 3.27 -8.89 17.24
C GLU A 112 2.45 -9.63 18.31
N SER A 113 1.32 -9.05 18.74
CA SER A 113 0.40 -9.63 19.72
C SER A 113 -0.81 -10.36 19.12
N ASP A 114 -1.08 -10.19 17.82
CA ASP A 114 -2.28 -10.72 17.19
C ASP A 114 -2.11 -12.21 16.81
N PRO A 115 -2.97 -13.13 17.28
CA PRO A 115 -2.85 -14.55 16.99
C PRO A 115 -3.12 -14.90 15.51
N ARG A 116 -3.68 -13.98 14.73
CA ARG A 116 -3.93 -14.15 13.28
C ARG A 116 -2.71 -13.82 12.43
N MET A 117 -1.64 -13.31 13.04
CA MET A 117 -0.40 -12.93 12.37
C MET A 117 0.70 -13.97 12.60
N PRO A 118 1.50 -14.31 11.57
CA PRO A 118 2.71 -15.07 11.78
C PRO A 118 3.67 -14.28 12.69
N LYS A 119 4.57 -14.97 13.39
CA LYS A 119 5.68 -14.31 14.11
C LYS A 119 6.77 -13.93 13.11
N PHE A 120 6.48 -12.95 12.26
CA PHE A 120 7.32 -12.60 11.12
C PHE A 120 8.30 -11.46 11.35
N LEU A 121 8.23 -10.77 12.49
CA LEU A 121 9.06 -9.60 12.77
C LEU A 121 9.98 -9.84 13.96
N LYS A 122 11.22 -9.37 13.81
CA LYS A 122 12.08 -9.01 14.93
C LYS A 122 12.38 -7.53 14.83
N ARG A 123 12.07 -6.77 15.89
CA ARG A 123 12.31 -5.33 15.95
C ARG A 123 13.32 -4.97 17.02
N ASN A 124 14.05 -3.88 16.79
CA ASN A 124 14.98 -3.31 17.74
C ASN A 124 14.21 -2.73 18.94
N ALA A 125 14.65 -3.03 20.16
CA ALA A 125 13.93 -2.63 21.37
C ALA A 125 14.00 -1.11 21.66
N GLU A 126 15.04 -0.42 21.16
CA GLU A 126 15.26 1.00 21.41
C GLU A 126 14.64 1.87 20.31
N THR A 127 14.87 1.50 19.04
CA THR A 127 14.44 2.29 17.89
C THR A 127 13.11 1.86 17.30
N ALA A 128 12.59 0.68 17.69
CA ALA A 128 11.44 0.01 17.11
C ALA A 128 11.57 -0.35 15.60
N GLU A 129 12.73 -0.13 14.99
CA GLU A 129 13.00 -0.49 13.59
C GLU A 129 13.02 -2.00 13.38
N ILE A 130 12.75 -2.43 12.14
CA ILE A 130 12.71 -3.85 11.79
C ILE A 130 14.14 -4.36 11.54
N GLU A 131 14.60 -5.28 12.39
CA GLU A 131 15.90 -5.95 12.21
C GLU A 131 15.81 -7.14 11.26
N ARG A 132 14.66 -7.82 11.24
CA ARG A 132 14.48 -9.04 10.43
C ARG A 132 13.01 -9.27 10.08
N VAL A 133 12.75 -9.63 8.82
CA VAL A 133 11.50 -10.25 8.37
C VAL A 133 11.72 -11.75 8.17
N ASP A 134 10.88 -12.56 8.82
CA ASP A 134 10.83 -14.01 8.65
C ASP A 134 9.92 -14.39 7.48
N VAL A 135 10.50 -14.43 6.28
CA VAL A 135 9.74 -14.72 5.06
C VAL A 135 9.17 -16.15 5.08
N ASP A 136 9.88 -17.09 5.68
CA ASP A 136 9.45 -18.49 5.74
C ASP A 136 8.25 -18.66 6.69
N ALA A 137 8.22 -17.92 7.80
CA ALA A 137 7.03 -17.87 8.67
C ALA A 137 5.80 -17.31 7.94
N ILE A 138 5.97 -16.34 7.04
CA ILE A 138 4.87 -15.80 6.22
C ILE A 138 4.44 -16.81 5.17
N LEU A 139 5.40 -17.48 4.52
CA LEU A 139 5.13 -18.54 3.53
C LEU A 139 4.37 -19.73 4.14
N ALA A 140 4.72 -20.14 5.36
CA ALA A 140 4.06 -21.24 6.04
C ALA A 140 2.64 -20.89 6.55
N HIS A 141 2.28 -19.60 6.59
CA HIS A 141 1.03 -19.16 7.20
C HIS A 141 -0.18 -19.33 6.25
N PRO A 142 -1.28 -20.00 6.64
CA PRO A 142 -2.41 -20.31 5.74
C PRO A 142 -3.04 -19.10 5.06
N ARG A 143 -3.04 -17.94 5.74
CA ARG A 143 -3.59 -16.69 5.20
C ARG A 143 -2.70 -16.04 4.14
N PHE A 144 -1.37 -16.20 4.25
CA PHE A 144 -0.40 -15.41 3.48
C PHE A 144 0.39 -16.25 2.49
N GLY A 145 0.69 -17.50 2.82
CA GLY A 145 1.59 -18.37 2.06
C GLY A 145 1.26 -18.49 0.59
N LYS A 146 0.05 -18.98 0.28
CA LYS A 146 -0.41 -19.15 -1.11
C LYS A 146 -0.38 -17.85 -1.91
N LEU A 147 -0.65 -16.72 -1.26
CA LEU A 147 -0.61 -15.41 -1.91
C LEU A 147 0.83 -15.00 -2.15
N LEU A 148 1.66 -15.06 -1.11
CA LEU A 148 3.07 -14.72 -1.18
C LEU A 148 3.80 -15.55 -2.23
N GLU A 149 3.61 -16.88 -2.25
CA GLU A 149 4.14 -17.78 -3.27
C GLU A 149 3.82 -17.30 -4.69
N ARG A 150 2.58 -16.88 -4.96
CA ARG A 150 2.18 -16.35 -6.28
C ARG A 150 2.88 -15.04 -6.60
N THR A 151 3.14 -14.20 -5.60
CA THR A 151 3.76 -12.89 -5.77
C THR A 151 5.29 -12.92 -5.87
N ILE A 152 5.93 -13.93 -5.27
CA ILE A 152 7.40 -14.11 -5.30
C ILE A 152 7.85 -15.15 -6.33
N ALA A 153 6.94 -16.00 -6.83
CA ALA A 153 7.22 -16.90 -7.94
C ALA A 153 7.38 -16.11 -9.24
N GLY A 154 8.48 -16.40 -9.95
CA GLY A 154 8.94 -15.67 -11.12
C GLY A 154 7.85 -15.42 -12.16
N PHE A 155 7.48 -14.14 -12.30
CA PHE A 155 6.70 -13.64 -13.42
C PHE A 155 7.49 -13.71 -14.74
N GLU A 156 8.82 -13.59 -14.65
CA GLU A 156 9.71 -13.69 -15.81
C GLU A 156 9.53 -15.04 -16.53
N GLY A 157 9.36 -14.99 -17.85
CA GLY A 157 9.07 -16.13 -18.71
C GLY A 157 7.57 -16.49 -18.85
N ARG A 158 6.68 -15.85 -18.09
CA ARG A 158 5.22 -16.06 -18.20
C ARG A 158 4.58 -15.06 -19.17
N VAL A 159 3.45 -15.45 -19.75
CA VAL A 159 2.60 -14.51 -20.50
C VAL A 159 2.00 -13.50 -19.52
N ALA A 160 2.04 -12.22 -19.88
CA ALA A 160 1.43 -11.15 -19.11
C ALA A 160 -0.09 -11.38 -19.02
N ALA A 161 -0.67 -11.15 -17.84
CA ALA A 161 -2.09 -11.39 -17.65
C ALA A 161 -2.92 -10.41 -18.50
N PRO A 162 -3.94 -10.89 -19.22
CA PRO A 162 -4.76 -10.03 -20.05
C PRO A 162 -5.56 -9.04 -19.18
N PHE A 163 -5.83 -7.87 -19.73
CA PHE A 163 -6.64 -6.84 -19.08
C PHE A 163 -7.49 -6.09 -20.08
N SER A 164 -8.64 -5.59 -19.61
CA SER A 164 -9.53 -4.69 -20.34
C SER A 164 -9.99 -3.62 -19.36
N ILE A 165 -9.53 -2.39 -19.55
CA ILE A 165 -9.68 -1.30 -18.59
C ILE A 165 -9.96 0.02 -19.33
N LEU A 166 -10.49 1.00 -18.60
CA LEU A 166 -10.67 2.35 -19.13
C LEU A 166 -9.45 3.21 -18.80
N ALA A 167 -8.96 3.92 -19.81
CA ALA A 167 -8.00 4.99 -19.64
C ALA A 167 -8.65 6.22 -19.01
N TYR A 168 -7.82 7.17 -18.56
CA TYR A 168 -8.28 8.40 -17.91
C TYR A 168 -9.17 9.26 -18.83
N ASP A 169 -8.98 9.17 -20.15
CA ASP A 169 -9.82 9.86 -21.14
C ASP A 169 -11.11 9.11 -21.50
N GLY A 170 -11.38 7.98 -20.83
CA GLY A 170 -12.54 7.12 -21.07
C GLY A 170 -12.38 6.15 -22.25
N SER A 171 -11.25 6.18 -22.96
CA SER A 171 -11.00 5.22 -24.03
C SER A 171 -10.75 3.80 -23.48
N PRO A 172 -11.24 2.74 -24.14
CA PRO A 172 -10.91 1.38 -23.75
C PRO A 172 -9.46 1.04 -24.11
N LEU A 173 -8.73 0.46 -23.16
CA LEU A 173 -7.42 -0.13 -23.37
C LEU A 173 -7.48 -1.61 -23.03
N THR A 174 -7.08 -2.46 -23.97
CA THR A 174 -6.95 -3.89 -23.74
C THR A 174 -5.53 -4.37 -24.01
N SER A 175 -5.13 -5.47 -23.38
CA SER A 175 -3.84 -6.12 -23.62
C SER A 175 -3.67 -6.56 -25.07
N GLU A 176 -4.76 -6.93 -25.75
CA GLU A 176 -4.75 -7.37 -27.15
C GLU A 176 -4.35 -6.21 -28.07
N ALA A 177 -4.76 -4.98 -27.74
CA ALA A 177 -4.33 -3.80 -28.49
C ALA A 177 -2.81 -3.60 -28.43
N LEU A 178 -2.12 -4.13 -27.41
CA LEU A 178 -0.67 -4.03 -27.24
C LEU A 178 0.09 -5.21 -27.87
N THR A 179 -0.61 -6.17 -28.48
CA THR A 179 0.02 -7.35 -29.14
C THR A 179 1.06 -6.91 -30.17
N GLY A 180 2.23 -7.57 -30.15
CA GLY A 180 3.34 -7.25 -31.06
C GLY A 180 4.12 -5.98 -30.69
N ARG A 181 3.71 -5.25 -29.64
CA ARG A 181 4.44 -4.11 -29.11
C ARG A 181 5.08 -4.47 -27.78
N PRO A 182 6.34 -4.08 -27.55
CA PRO A 182 6.92 -4.17 -26.22
C PRO A 182 6.33 -3.09 -25.31
N TYR A 183 6.03 -3.43 -24.06
CA TYR A 183 5.47 -2.46 -23.12
C TYR A 183 5.86 -2.71 -21.66
N LEU A 184 5.74 -1.67 -20.85
CA LEU A 184 5.84 -1.76 -19.39
C LEU A 184 4.46 -1.56 -18.76
N VAL A 185 4.07 -2.47 -17.87
CA VAL A 185 2.99 -2.23 -16.89
C VAL A 185 3.62 -1.65 -15.63
N TYR A 186 3.35 -0.37 -15.36
CA TYR A 186 3.91 0.40 -14.24
C TYR A 186 2.80 0.70 -13.23
N PHE A 187 2.85 0.04 -12.07
CA PHE A 187 1.90 0.27 -10.98
C PHE A 187 2.38 1.38 -10.06
N TRP A 188 1.51 2.36 -9.78
CA TRP A 188 1.82 3.55 -8.97
C TRP A 188 0.57 4.10 -8.27
N PHE A 189 0.72 5.07 -7.39
CA PHE A 189 -0.40 5.83 -6.82
C PHE A 189 -0.02 7.30 -6.57
N THR A 190 -1.02 8.16 -6.43
CA THR A 190 -0.85 9.60 -6.25
C THR A 190 -0.17 9.89 -4.91
N GLY A 191 0.94 10.63 -4.95
CA GLY A 191 1.70 10.98 -3.74
C GLY A 191 2.60 9.86 -3.21
N CYS A 192 2.76 8.74 -3.92
CA CYS A 192 3.72 7.69 -3.61
C CYS A 192 5.18 8.21 -3.69
N PRO A 193 5.94 8.31 -2.59
CA PRO A 193 7.29 8.87 -2.60
C PRO A 193 8.29 8.17 -3.53
N PRO A 194 8.39 6.82 -3.55
CA PRO A 194 9.29 6.16 -4.51
C PRO A 194 8.80 6.28 -5.96
N CYS A 195 7.49 6.38 -6.19
CA CYS A 195 6.93 6.61 -7.52
C CYS A 195 7.26 8.02 -8.03
N MET A 196 7.31 9.03 -7.15
CA MET A 196 7.75 10.39 -7.50
C MET A 196 9.19 10.44 -8.00
N LYS A 197 10.07 9.59 -7.45
CA LYS A 197 11.46 9.43 -7.94
C LYS A 197 11.51 8.68 -9.28
N THR A 198 10.60 7.73 -9.48
CA THR A 198 10.52 6.88 -10.68
C THR A 198 9.95 7.63 -11.89
N ALA A 199 8.91 8.44 -11.68
CA ALA A 199 8.19 9.16 -12.74
C ALA A 199 9.09 9.93 -13.72
N PRO A 200 10.01 10.82 -13.29
CA PRO A 200 10.86 11.55 -14.23
C PRO A 200 11.78 10.63 -15.05
N LEU A 201 12.23 9.50 -14.47
CA LEU A 201 13.05 8.52 -15.18
C LEU A 201 12.25 7.84 -16.29
N LEU A 202 11.02 7.43 -16.00
CA LEU A 202 10.13 6.81 -16.99
C LEU A 202 9.72 7.79 -18.09
N VAL A 203 9.51 9.08 -17.77
CA VAL A 203 9.22 10.10 -18.79
C VAL A 203 10.37 10.23 -19.78
N GLU A 204 11.60 10.31 -19.29
CA GLU A 204 12.78 10.40 -20.14
C GLU A 204 13.00 9.13 -20.98
N LEU A 205 12.89 7.96 -20.35
CA LEU A 205 13.00 6.67 -21.05
C LEU A 205 11.89 6.51 -22.09
N TYR A 206 10.67 6.93 -21.80
CA TYR A 206 9.56 6.86 -22.74
C TYR A 206 9.82 7.71 -23.98
N GLN A 207 10.34 8.93 -23.82
CA GLN A 207 10.74 9.77 -24.96
C GLN A 207 11.79 9.08 -25.85
N ALA A 208 12.76 8.39 -25.25
CA ALA A 208 13.82 7.70 -25.98
C ALA A 208 13.38 6.40 -26.68
N TYR A 209 12.39 5.68 -26.12
CA TYR A 209 12.00 4.35 -26.56
C TYR A 209 10.65 4.27 -27.27
N LYS A 210 9.76 5.28 -27.12
CA LYS A 210 8.51 5.37 -27.88
C LYS A 210 8.73 5.32 -29.41
N PRO A 211 9.72 6.02 -30.00
CA PRO A 211 10.01 5.90 -31.43
C PRO A 211 10.45 4.50 -31.86
N LYS A 212 10.87 3.65 -30.92
CA LYS A 212 11.26 2.25 -31.14
C LYS A 212 10.09 1.27 -30.93
N GLY A 213 8.87 1.79 -30.76
CA GLY A 213 7.64 1.02 -30.59
C GLY A 213 7.34 0.61 -29.15
N PHE A 214 8.10 1.07 -28.17
CA PHE A 214 7.85 0.77 -26.75
C PHE A 214 6.70 1.59 -26.19
N GLU A 215 5.84 0.96 -25.38
CA GLU A 215 4.78 1.65 -24.65
C GLU A 215 4.89 1.54 -23.12
N ILE A 216 4.25 2.47 -22.41
CA ILE A 216 4.06 2.38 -20.95
C ILE A 216 2.57 2.44 -20.63
N VAL A 217 2.09 1.44 -19.90
CA VAL A 217 0.76 1.40 -19.27
C VAL A 217 0.94 1.70 -17.80
N ALA A 218 0.66 2.93 -17.40
CA ALA A 218 0.78 3.39 -16.04
C ALA A 218 -0.53 3.24 -15.27
N VAL A 219 -0.56 2.22 -14.42
CA VAL A 219 -1.71 1.73 -13.69
C VAL A 219 -1.77 2.38 -12.31
N ASN A 220 -2.71 3.29 -12.13
CA ASN A 220 -2.89 4.01 -10.88
C ASN A 220 -3.75 3.22 -9.89
N ALA A 221 -3.28 3.08 -8.66
CA ALA A 221 -3.90 2.27 -7.61
C ALA A 221 -4.81 3.06 -6.66
N ASP A 222 -5.03 4.36 -6.86
CA ASP A 222 -5.71 5.23 -5.89
C ASP A 222 -7.08 4.71 -5.47
N LYS A 223 -7.89 4.22 -6.44
CA LYS A 223 -9.22 3.66 -6.17
C LYS A 223 -9.17 2.40 -5.30
N VAL A 224 -8.16 1.55 -5.52
CA VAL A 224 -7.98 0.30 -4.75
C VAL A 224 -7.36 0.56 -3.38
N LEU A 225 -6.56 1.63 -3.26
CA LEU A 225 -5.92 2.05 -2.01
C LEU A 225 -6.75 3.04 -1.21
N GLU A 226 -7.92 3.45 -1.72
CA GLU A 226 -8.79 4.46 -1.10
C GLU A 226 -8.04 5.78 -0.85
N VAL A 227 -7.17 6.18 -1.80
CA VAL A 227 -6.50 7.47 -1.78
C VAL A 227 -7.56 8.57 -1.97
N PRO A 228 -7.61 9.62 -1.12
CA PRO A 228 -8.59 10.69 -1.20
C PRO A 228 -8.19 11.66 -2.33
N ALA A 229 -8.30 11.18 -3.56
CA ALA A 229 -8.08 11.91 -4.79
C ALA A 229 -9.23 11.58 -5.74
N ASP A 230 -9.81 12.58 -6.38
CA ASP A 230 -10.80 12.35 -7.43
C ASP A 230 -10.11 12.18 -8.81
N GLU A 231 -10.91 12.12 -9.88
CA GLU A 231 -10.37 11.97 -11.23
C GLU A 231 -9.56 13.19 -11.69
N ALA A 232 -9.98 14.39 -11.29
CA ALA A 232 -9.31 15.64 -11.61
C ALA A 232 -7.96 15.75 -10.87
N ASP A 233 -7.92 15.35 -9.61
CA ASP A 233 -6.70 15.29 -8.80
C ASP A 233 -5.67 14.34 -9.44
N ARG A 234 -6.10 13.12 -9.80
CA ARG A 234 -5.26 12.12 -10.48
C ARG A 234 -4.70 12.65 -11.81
N ALA A 235 -5.56 13.24 -12.64
CA ALA A 235 -5.17 13.80 -13.92
C ALA A 235 -4.24 15.01 -13.77
N ALA A 236 -4.47 15.86 -12.76
CA ALA A 236 -3.59 16.99 -12.44
C ALA A 236 -2.21 16.51 -11.97
N TYR A 237 -2.16 15.50 -11.11
CA TYR A 237 -0.90 14.89 -10.67
C TYR A 237 -0.13 14.31 -11.86
N ALA A 238 -0.78 13.50 -12.69
CA ALA A 238 -0.14 12.88 -13.85
C ALA A 238 0.44 13.93 -14.82
N ARG A 239 -0.32 15.01 -15.10
CA ARG A 239 0.16 16.14 -15.91
C ARG A 239 1.36 16.84 -15.28
N LYS A 240 1.30 17.14 -13.97
CA LYS A 240 2.39 17.78 -13.22
C LYS A 240 3.66 16.92 -13.21
N SER A 241 3.50 15.60 -13.15
CA SER A 241 4.60 14.62 -13.19
C SER A 241 5.10 14.30 -14.60
N GLY A 242 4.53 14.94 -15.64
CA GLY A 242 4.93 14.73 -17.03
C GLY A 242 4.57 13.36 -17.61
N LEU A 243 3.64 12.63 -16.97
CA LEU A 243 3.22 11.30 -17.41
C LEU A 243 2.40 11.45 -18.71
N THR A 244 3.05 11.19 -19.84
CA THR A 244 2.51 11.38 -21.21
C THR A 244 2.20 10.06 -21.91
N PHE A 245 2.37 8.94 -21.21
CA PHE A 245 2.03 7.59 -21.64
C PHE A 245 0.62 7.18 -21.18
N LEU A 246 0.18 5.96 -21.50
CA LEU A 246 -1.17 5.48 -21.22
C LEU A 246 -1.44 5.46 -19.71
N LEU A 247 -2.46 6.20 -19.27
CA LEU A 247 -2.89 6.28 -17.87
C LEU A 247 -4.19 5.52 -17.67
N VAL A 248 -4.21 4.57 -16.74
CA VAL A 248 -5.35 3.69 -16.49
C VAL A 248 -5.58 3.49 -15.00
N HIS A 249 -6.80 3.10 -14.63
CA HIS A 249 -7.16 2.76 -13.26
C HIS A 249 -6.91 1.28 -12.98
N MET A 250 -6.27 0.98 -11.85
CA MET A 250 -6.19 -0.40 -11.36
C MET A 250 -7.58 -0.89 -10.98
N THR A 251 -7.96 -2.07 -11.48
CA THR A 251 -9.15 -2.78 -11.00
C THR A 251 -8.75 -3.87 -10.01
N PRO A 252 -9.67 -4.36 -9.15
CA PRO A 252 -9.41 -5.52 -8.29
C PRO A 252 -8.95 -6.75 -9.07
N GLU A 253 -9.50 -6.97 -10.26
CA GLU A 253 -9.14 -8.08 -11.15
C GLU A 253 -7.70 -7.93 -11.64
N MET A 254 -7.32 -6.73 -12.10
CA MET A 254 -5.95 -6.46 -12.53
C MET A 254 -4.96 -6.59 -11.37
N GLN A 255 -5.32 -6.08 -10.19
CA GLN A 255 -4.49 -6.23 -8.99
C GLN A 255 -4.22 -7.71 -8.70
N ALA A 256 -5.26 -8.55 -8.72
CA ALA A 256 -5.13 -9.98 -8.46
C ALA A 256 -4.33 -10.70 -9.56
N ALA A 257 -4.58 -10.36 -10.83
CA ALA A 257 -3.94 -10.98 -12.00
C ALA A 257 -2.42 -10.75 -12.04
N TYR A 258 -1.96 -9.59 -11.55
CA TYR A 258 -0.55 -9.24 -11.41
C TYR A 258 0.02 -9.58 -10.02
N GLY A 259 -0.55 -10.62 -9.37
CA GLY A 259 -0.07 -11.15 -8.09
C GLY A 259 -0.33 -10.22 -6.92
N GLN A 260 -1.55 -9.71 -6.80
CA GLN A 260 -1.99 -8.88 -5.68
C GLN A 260 -1.02 -7.72 -5.39
N VAL A 261 -0.77 -6.90 -6.42
CA VAL A 261 0.17 -5.78 -6.33
C VAL A 261 -0.15 -4.91 -5.11
N SER A 262 0.81 -4.84 -4.19
CA SER A 262 0.70 -4.15 -2.90
C SER A 262 1.98 -3.45 -2.47
N VAL A 263 3.03 -3.48 -3.30
CA VAL A 263 4.23 -2.66 -3.19
C VAL A 263 4.24 -1.71 -4.38
N PHE A 264 4.56 -0.42 -4.17
CA PHE A 264 4.67 0.54 -5.26
C PHE A 264 6.03 1.28 -5.20
N PRO A 265 6.66 1.56 -6.35
CA PRO A 265 6.26 1.12 -7.68
C PRO A 265 6.49 -0.39 -7.90
N THR A 266 5.71 -0.98 -8.80
CA THR A 266 5.92 -2.34 -9.32
C THR A 266 5.91 -2.30 -10.85
N PHE A 267 6.79 -3.07 -11.49
CA PHE A 267 7.07 -3.01 -12.92
C PHE A 267 7.01 -4.39 -13.55
N PHE A 268 6.28 -4.53 -14.65
CA PHE A 268 6.30 -5.72 -15.51
C PHE A 268 6.67 -5.32 -16.92
N PHE A 269 7.87 -5.71 -17.35
CA PHE A 269 8.37 -5.46 -18.71
C PHE A 269 7.98 -6.64 -19.60
N VAL A 270 7.24 -6.35 -20.66
CA VAL A 270 6.63 -7.34 -21.55
C VAL A 270 7.20 -7.20 -22.96
N ASP A 271 7.68 -8.31 -23.53
CA ASP A 271 8.20 -8.36 -24.90
C ASP A 271 7.07 -8.39 -25.95
N ARG A 272 7.45 -8.34 -27.24
CA ARG A 272 6.49 -8.38 -28.37
C ARG A 272 5.62 -9.63 -28.42
N ARG A 273 6.04 -10.73 -27.77
CA ARG A 273 5.29 -11.98 -27.70
C ARG A 273 4.29 -11.99 -26.54
N GLY A 274 4.21 -10.89 -25.76
CA GLY A 274 3.39 -10.82 -24.56
C GLY A 274 4.02 -11.52 -23.36
N THR A 275 5.32 -11.85 -23.40
CA THR A 275 6.02 -12.53 -22.30
C THR A 275 6.67 -11.50 -21.38
N ILE A 276 6.49 -11.67 -20.07
CA ILE A 276 7.18 -10.85 -19.07
C ILE A 276 8.67 -11.24 -19.09
N VAL A 277 9.54 -10.33 -19.47
CA VAL A 277 11.01 -10.54 -19.52
C VAL A 277 11.72 -9.98 -18.30
N LYS A 278 11.07 -9.06 -17.58
CA LYS A 278 11.59 -8.52 -16.33
C LYS A 278 10.46 -8.11 -15.39
N HIS A 279 10.64 -8.39 -14.11
CA HIS A 279 9.74 -7.92 -13.05
C HIS A 279 10.54 -7.27 -11.92
N PHE A 280 10.14 -6.08 -11.50
CA PHE A 280 10.72 -5.40 -10.35
C PHE A 280 9.65 -4.95 -9.38
N VAL A 281 10.02 -5.00 -8.10
CA VAL A 281 9.25 -4.45 -6.99
C VAL A 281 10.14 -3.40 -6.33
N ASN A 282 9.53 -2.28 -5.91
CA ASN A 282 10.22 -1.10 -5.36
C ASN A 282 11.00 -0.27 -6.40
N PHE A 283 11.44 0.92 -6.01
CA PHE A 283 12.24 1.84 -6.82
C PHE A 283 13.44 1.16 -7.48
N GLN A 284 13.67 1.50 -8.75
CA GLN A 284 14.83 1.09 -9.53
C GLN A 284 15.50 2.33 -10.12
N ASP A 285 16.83 2.30 -10.24
CA ASP A 285 17.54 3.36 -10.94
C ASP A 285 17.27 3.33 -12.45
N LYS A 286 17.62 4.43 -13.12
CA LYS A 286 17.39 4.61 -14.56
C LYS A 286 18.10 3.54 -15.41
N ALA A 287 19.33 3.18 -15.06
CA ALA A 287 20.12 2.23 -15.83
C ALA A 287 19.51 0.82 -15.79
N THR A 288 18.96 0.44 -14.63
CA THR A 288 18.25 -0.83 -14.42
C THR A 288 16.94 -0.84 -15.20
N LEU A 289 16.15 0.23 -15.13
CA LEU A 289 14.92 0.38 -15.91
C LEU A 289 15.21 0.33 -17.42
N GLU A 290 16.23 1.05 -17.90
CA GLU A 290 16.60 1.05 -19.31
C GLU A 290 17.06 -0.34 -19.78
N SER A 291 17.86 -1.03 -18.97
CA SER A 291 18.28 -2.41 -19.25
C SER A 291 17.08 -3.33 -19.42
N ALA A 292 16.07 -3.20 -18.56
CA ALA A 292 14.84 -3.98 -18.67
C ALA A 292 14.01 -3.63 -19.91
N ILE A 293 13.93 -2.34 -20.30
CA ILE A 293 13.30 -1.94 -21.58
C ILE A 293 14.02 -2.61 -22.74
N LYS A 294 15.36 -2.58 -22.77
CA LYS A 294 16.15 -3.21 -23.84
C LYS A 294 15.90 -4.71 -23.98
N LEU A 295 15.50 -5.42 -22.93
CA LEU A 295 15.11 -6.84 -23.00
C LEU A 295 13.78 -7.08 -23.71
N THR A 296 12.90 -6.07 -23.78
CA THR A 296 11.58 -6.19 -24.43
C THR A 296 11.63 -6.02 -25.96
N LEU A 297 12.65 -5.31 -26.44
CA LEU A 297 12.83 -4.88 -27.83
C LEU A 297 13.44 -5.88 -28.83
N PRO A 298 14.13 -6.98 -28.46
CA PRO A 298 14.69 -7.93 -29.42
C PRO A 298 13.61 -8.79 -30.11
#